data_AF-A0A8C5ZLL1-F1
#
_entry.id   AF-A0A8C5ZLL1-F1
#
_cell.length_a   1.000
_cell.length_b   1.000
_cell.length_c   1.000
_cell.angle_alpha   90.00
_cell.angle_beta   90.00
_cell.angle_gamma   90.00
#
_symmetry.space_group_name_H-M   'P 1'
#
loop_
_entity.id
_entity.type
_entity.pdbx_description
1 polymer ?
#
loop_
_entity_poly.entity_id
_entity_poly.type
_entity_poly.pdbx_seq_one_letter_code
_entity_poly.pdbx_strand_id
1 'polypeptide(L)'
;MPSYFISFVFEFGKSLCSMHLTEDEIALFSAFVLMLADRLWLQEKVKIEKLQQKIQLALQHVLQKNHREDGILTKLICKVSTLRALCGRHTEKLMAFKAIYPDIVHPNLWEQSFSGLQSPTLNPL
;
A
#
# COMPACT_ATOMS: atom_id res chain seq x y z
N MET A 1 -8.89 -13.63 17.66
CA MET A 1 -8.74 -12.23 18.12
C MET A 1 -8.75 -11.27 16.92
N PRO A 2 -9.93 -10.80 16.48
CA PRO A 2 -10.07 -9.84 15.37
C PRO A 2 -9.45 -8.45 15.63
N SER A 3 -9.27 -8.08 16.91
CA SER A 3 -8.87 -6.74 17.38
C SER A 3 -7.50 -6.25 16.91
N TYR A 4 -6.51 -7.13 16.77
CA TYR A 4 -5.13 -6.71 16.49
C TYR A 4 -4.95 -6.00 15.14
N PHE A 5 -5.74 -6.37 14.13
CA PHE A 5 -5.67 -5.72 12.81
C PHE A 5 -6.17 -4.28 12.88
N ILE A 6 -7.33 -4.07 13.51
CA ILE A 6 -7.91 -2.74 13.68
C ILE A 6 -6.97 -1.86 14.51
N SER A 7 -6.44 -2.38 15.62
CA SER A 7 -5.43 -1.65 16.40
C SER A 7 -4.21 -1.25 15.56
N PHE A 8 -3.71 -2.15 14.71
CA PHE A 8 -2.55 -1.86 13.86
C PHE A 8 -2.86 -0.80 12.78
N VAL A 9 -4.07 -0.80 12.21
CA VAL A 9 -4.54 0.27 11.28
C VAL A 9 -4.61 1.62 12.00
N PHE A 10 -5.16 1.65 13.22
CA PHE A 10 -5.25 2.88 14.01
C PHE A 10 -3.87 3.42 14.39
N GLU A 11 -2.95 2.57 14.83
CA GLU A 11 -1.58 2.97 15.16
C GLU A 11 -0.82 3.48 13.92
N PHE A 12 -1.05 2.87 12.76
CA PHE A 12 -0.53 3.40 11.50
C PHE A 12 -1.05 4.81 11.19
N GLY A 13 -2.37 5.02 11.31
CA GLY A 13 -3.00 6.33 11.10
C GLY A 13 -2.46 7.39 12.06
N LYS A 14 -2.39 7.08 13.36
CA LYS A 14 -1.80 7.99 14.37
C LYS A 14 -0.37 8.38 14.02
N SER A 15 0.44 7.42 13.59
CA SER A 15 1.82 7.67 13.22
C SER A 15 1.99 8.49 11.94
N LEU A 16 1.03 8.47 11.02
CA LEU A 16 1.00 9.41 9.89
C LEU A 16 0.59 10.81 10.36
N CYS A 17 -0.44 10.93 11.18
CA CYS A 17 -0.89 12.22 11.72
C CYS A 17 0.22 12.92 12.52
N SER A 18 1.03 12.17 13.28
CA SER A 18 2.15 12.73 14.05
C SER A 18 3.29 13.33 13.20
N MET A 19 3.30 13.10 11.88
CA MET A 19 4.26 13.73 10.98
C MET A 19 3.82 15.13 10.54
N HIS A 20 2.58 15.53 10.85
CA HIS A 20 2.03 16.84 10.53
C HIS A 20 2.24 17.24 9.06
N LEU A 21 1.98 16.30 8.15
CA LEU A 21 2.10 16.52 6.71
C LEU A 21 1.10 17.57 6.24
N THR A 22 1.52 18.40 5.30
CA THR A 22 0.67 19.35 4.57
C THR A 22 -0.18 18.62 3.53
N GLU A 23 -1.23 19.27 3.03
CA GLU A 23 -2.10 18.68 1.99
C GLU A 23 -1.32 18.26 0.74
N ASP A 24 -0.35 19.08 0.30
CA ASP A 24 0.51 18.78 -0.85
C ASP A 24 1.38 17.53 -0.61
N GLU A 25 1.97 17.41 0.58
CA GLU A 25 2.78 16.25 0.97
C GLU A 25 1.93 14.98 1.06
N ILE A 26 0.71 15.08 1.59
CA ILE A 26 -0.26 13.98 1.65
C ILE A 26 -0.63 13.56 0.22
N ALA A 27 -0.95 14.50 -0.66
CA ALA A 27 -1.34 14.21 -2.04
C ALA A 27 -0.23 13.46 -2.79
N LEU A 28 1.02 13.93 -2.69
CA LEU A 28 2.18 13.29 -3.31
C LEU A 28 2.49 11.93 -2.67
N PHE A 29 2.37 11.80 -1.35
CA PHE A 29 2.55 10.53 -0.66
C PHE A 29 1.48 9.51 -1.06
N SER A 30 0.21 9.91 -1.16
CA SER A 30 -0.88 9.06 -1.65
C SER A 30 -0.65 8.64 -3.09
N ALA A 31 -0.21 9.54 -3.97
CA ALA A 31 0.14 9.20 -5.35
C ALA A 31 1.29 8.17 -5.39
N PHE A 32 2.31 8.33 -4.54
CA PHE A 32 3.42 7.40 -4.43
C PHE A 32 2.97 6.00 -3.96
N VAL A 33 2.10 5.94 -2.95
CA VAL A 33 1.49 4.69 -2.47
C VAL A 33 0.70 3.99 -3.58
N LEU A 34 -0.09 4.73 -4.36
CA LEU A 34 -0.90 4.18 -5.45
C LEU A 34 -0.06 3.59 -6.59
N MET A 35 1.11 4.16 -6.86
CA MET A 35 2.05 3.63 -7.86
C MET A 35 2.82 2.41 -7.36
N LEU A 36 3.04 2.30 -6.04
CA LEU A 36 3.76 1.21 -5.39
C LEU A 36 2.90 -0.01 -5.04
N ALA A 37 1.58 0.10 -5.18
CA ALA A 37 0.69 -1.05 -5.11
C ALA A 37 0.97 -1.93 -6.33
N ASP A 38 1.83 -2.93 -6.14
CA ASP A 38 2.34 -3.85 -7.16
C ASP A 38 1.20 -4.40 -8.03
N ARG A 39 0.96 -3.75 -9.17
CA ARG A 39 -0.04 -4.23 -10.13
C ARG A 39 0.67 -5.27 -10.99
N LEU A 40 0.43 -6.55 -10.73
CA LEU A 40 1.04 -7.65 -11.50
C LEU A 40 0.61 -7.67 -12.98
N TRP A 41 -0.44 -6.94 -13.36
CA TRP A 41 -1.02 -6.90 -14.73
C TRP A 41 -0.52 -5.73 -15.60
N LEU A 42 0.61 -5.13 -15.24
CA LEU A 42 1.05 -3.86 -15.83
C LEU A 42 1.79 -4.07 -17.15
N GLN A 43 1.11 -3.82 -18.26
CA GLN A 43 1.66 -3.92 -19.62
C GLN A 43 2.88 -2.99 -19.83
N GLU A 44 2.91 -1.82 -19.18
CA GLU A 44 3.94 -0.79 -19.38
C GLU A 44 4.77 -0.49 -18.13
N LYS A 45 5.32 -1.53 -17.51
CA LYS A 45 6.10 -1.45 -16.26
C LYS A 45 7.17 -0.33 -16.26
N VAL A 46 7.92 -0.18 -17.36
CA VAL A 46 8.96 0.84 -17.52
C VAL A 46 8.42 2.27 -17.42
N LYS A 47 7.22 2.54 -17.96
CA LYS A 47 6.62 3.89 -17.87
C LYS A 47 6.18 4.20 -16.45
N ILE A 48 5.71 3.19 -15.73
CA ILE A 48 5.23 3.36 -14.35
C ILE A 48 6.40 3.48 -13.38
N GLU A 49 7.51 2.76 -13.58
CA GLU A 49 8.76 2.99 -12.85
C GLU A 49 9.26 4.44 -13.03
N LYS A 50 9.24 4.96 -14.27
CA LYS A 50 9.59 6.36 -14.54
C LYS A 50 8.63 7.34 -13.85
N LEU A 51 7.34 7.06 -13.85
CA LEU A 51 6.34 7.90 -13.17
C LEU A 51 6.54 7.89 -11.65
N GLN A 52 6.81 6.72 -11.09
CA GLN A 52 7.10 6.55 -9.68
C GLN A 52 8.35 7.35 -9.26
N GLN A 53 9.43 7.30 -10.07
CA GLN A 53 10.62 8.12 -9.84
C GLN A 53 10.30 9.61 -9.86
N LYS A 54 9.48 10.07 -10.82
CA LYS A 54 9.05 11.47 -10.88
C LYS A 54 8.24 11.90 -9.64
N ILE A 55 7.32 11.05 -9.17
CA ILE A 55 6.53 11.33 -7.97
C ILE A 55 7.43 11.36 -6.72
N GLN A 56 8.39 10.44 -6.61
CA GLN A 56 9.35 10.44 -5.51
C GLN A 56 10.20 11.72 -5.49
N LEU A 57 10.70 12.15 -6.65
CA LEU A 57 11.44 13.40 -6.79
C LEU A 57 10.58 14.63 -6.44
N ALA A 58 9.33 14.66 -6.91
CA ALA A 58 8.39 15.72 -6.57
C ALA A 58 8.12 15.77 -5.05
N LEU A 59 7.92 14.62 -4.41
CA LEU A 59 7.77 14.52 -2.96
C LEU A 59 9.01 15.03 -2.24
N GLN A 60 10.21 14.59 -2.64
CA GLN A 60 11.46 15.08 -2.07
C GLN A 60 11.61 16.60 -2.20
N HIS A 61 11.26 17.15 -3.37
CA HIS A 61 11.33 18.59 -3.61
C HIS A 61 10.36 19.39 -2.71
N VAL A 62 9.11 18.92 -2.56
CA VAL A 62 8.14 19.57 -1.67
C VAL A 62 8.58 19.50 -0.22
N LEU A 63 9.12 18.36 0.23
CA LEU A 63 9.64 18.21 1.60
C LEU A 63 10.81 19.17 1.87
N GLN A 64 11.72 19.33 0.90
CA GLN A 64 12.83 20.29 0.99
C GLN A 64 12.34 21.74 1.01
N LYS A 65 11.38 22.09 0.14
CA LYS A 65 10.75 23.41 0.10
C LYS A 65 10.06 23.76 1.42
N ASN A 66 9.46 22.76 2.08
CA ASN A 66 8.82 22.91 3.38
C ASN A 66 9.81 22.83 4.57
N HIS A 67 11.12 22.83 4.31
CA HIS A 67 12.18 22.76 5.32
C HIS A 67 12.03 21.58 6.28
N ARG A 68 11.56 20.43 5.79
CA ARG A 68 11.46 19.21 6.58
C ARG A 68 12.83 18.63 6.90
N GLU A 69 12.91 17.88 7.98
CA GLU A 69 14.11 17.12 8.36
C GLU A 69 14.52 16.12 7.27
N ASP A 70 15.82 15.94 7.04
CA ASP A 70 16.37 15.04 6.02
C ASP A 70 15.87 13.58 6.12
N GLY A 71 15.45 13.14 7.31
CA GLY A 71 14.94 11.79 7.55
C GLY A 71 13.46 11.57 7.21
N ILE A 72 12.68 12.61 6.90
CA ILE A 72 11.23 12.46 6.73
C ILE A 72 10.85 11.62 5.51
N LEU A 73 11.61 11.73 4.41
CA LEU A 73 11.37 10.95 3.20
C LEU A 73 11.54 9.45 3.48
N THR A 74 12.60 9.08 4.20
CA THR A 74 12.83 7.71 4.63
C THR A 74 11.71 7.21 5.54
N LYS A 75 11.26 8.03 6.50
CA LYS A 75 10.11 7.70 7.37
C LYS A 75 8.84 7.44 6.54
N LEU A 76 8.56 8.26 5.53
CA LEU A 76 7.42 8.07 4.62
C LEU A 76 7.54 6.79 3.79
N ILE A 77 8.71 6.52 3.22
CA ILE A 77 8.95 5.27 2.47
C ILE A 77 8.74 4.05 3.38
N CYS A 78 9.21 4.09 4.62
CA CYS A 78 8.94 3.03 5.61
C CYS A 78 7.43 2.84 5.87
N LYS A 79 6.63 3.92 5.89
CA LYS A 79 5.16 3.81 6.00
C LYS A 79 4.53 3.08 4.84
N VAL A 80 5.04 3.24 3.62
CA VAL A 80 4.54 2.47 2.47
C VAL A 80 4.74 0.97 2.69
N SER A 81 5.91 0.56 3.20
CA SER A 81 6.18 -0.84 3.53
C SER A 81 5.25 -1.36 4.64
N THR A 82 4.99 -0.56 5.68
CA THR A 82 4.01 -0.90 6.72
C THR A 82 2.60 -1.05 6.15
N LEU A 83 2.19 -0.18 5.24
CA LEU A 83 0.89 -0.23 4.58
C LEU A 83 0.76 -1.48 3.70
N ARG A 84 1.81 -1.86 2.95
CA ARG A 84 1.83 -3.10 2.17
C ARG A 84 1.62 -4.33 3.06
N ALA A 85 2.29 -4.38 4.23
CA ALA A 85 2.12 -5.46 5.20
C ALA A 85 0.71 -5.50 5.80
N LEU A 86 0.10 -4.33 6.06
CA LEU A 86 -1.29 -4.19 6.48
C LEU A 86 -2.25 -4.76 5.43
N CYS A 87 -2.09 -4.38 4.16
CA CYS A 87 -2.90 -4.89 3.05
C CYS A 87 -2.75 -6.41 2.88
N GLY A 88 -1.53 -6.94 3.03
CA GLY A 88 -1.27 -8.39 3.02
C GLY A 88 -2.04 -9.12 4.11
N ARG A 89 -1.92 -8.68 5.37
CA ARG A 89 -2.65 -9.27 6.51
C ARG A 89 -4.17 -9.16 6.38
N HIS A 90 -4.66 -8.05 5.83
CA HIS A 90 -6.09 -7.91 5.54
C HIS A 90 -6.54 -8.95 4.51
N THR A 91 -5.76 -9.11 3.44
CA THR A 91 -6.02 -10.08 2.38
C THR A 91 -5.99 -11.51 2.89
N GLU A 92 -5.03 -11.86 3.75
CA GLU A 92 -4.98 -13.18 4.41
C GLU A 92 -6.24 -13.46 5.23
N LYS A 93 -6.70 -12.48 6.03
CA LYS A 93 -7.95 -12.61 6.80
C LYS A 93 -9.17 -12.76 5.90
N LEU A 94 -9.22 -12.00 4.80
CA LEU A 94 -10.30 -12.06 3.83
C LEU A 94 -10.31 -13.40 3.07
N MET A 95 -9.14 -13.93 2.73
CA MET A 95 -8.95 -15.26 2.14
C MET A 95 -9.40 -16.37 3.08
N ALA A 96 -9.02 -16.31 4.35
CA ALA A 96 -9.46 -17.25 5.36
C ALA A 96 -10.99 -17.19 5.55
N PHE A 97 -11.58 -16.00 5.55
CA PHE A 97 -13.02 -15.82 5.62
C PHE A 97 -13.73 -16.45 4.39
N LYS A 98 -13.22 -16.21 3.18
CA LYS A 98 -13.74 -16.83 1.96
C LYS A 98 -13.68 -18.37 2.02
N ALA A 99 -12.59 -18.93 2.54
CA ALA A 99 -12.45 -20.38 2.68
C ALA A 99 -13.49 -20.99 3.63
N ILE A 100 -13.94 -20.23 4.64
CA ILE A 100 -14.95 -20.68 5.61
C ILE A 100 -16.38 -20.43 5.10
N TYR A 101 -16.59 -19.38 4.30
CA TYR A 101 -17.91 -18.96 3.82
C TYR A 101 -17.94 -18.76 2.29
N PRO A 102 -17.78 -19.83 1.49
CA PRO A 102 -17.71 -19.73 0.04
C PRO A 102 -18.99 -19.20 -0.62
N ASP A 103 -20.16 -19.45 -0.03
CA ASP A 103 -21.47 -19.06 -0.58
C ASP A 103 -21.81 -17.57 -0.35
N ILE A 104 -21.13 -16.90 0.58
CA ILE A 104 -21.37 -15.49 0.92
C ILE A 104 -20.50 -14.56 0.06
N VAL A 105 -19.36 -15.04 -0.45
CA VAL A 105 -18.42 -14.24 -1.24
C VAL A 105 -18.69 -14.46 -2.73
N HIS A 106 -19.38 -13.50 -3.37
CA HIS A 106 -19.63 -13.54 -4.81
C HIS A 106 -18.30 -13.67 -5.59
N PRO A 107 -18.11 -14.72 -6.42
CA PRO A 107 -16.84 -15.01 -7.09
C PRO A 107 -16.31 -13.83 -7.95
N ASN A 108 -17.24 -13.09 -8.56
CA ASN A 108 -17.01 -12.18 -9.67
C ASN A 108 -16.28 -10.89 -9.26
N LEU A 109 -16.56 -10.38 -8.04
CA LEU A 109 -15.98 -9.13 -7.52
C LEU A 109 -14.63 -9.38 -6.83
N TRP A 110 -14.47 -10.58 -6.27
CA TRP A 110 -13.24 -11.02 -5.61
C TRP A 110 -12.10 -11.21 -6.61
N GLU A 111 -12.34 -11.89 -7.73
CA GLU A 111 -11.29 -12.19 -8.71
C GLU A 111 -10.74 -10.94 -9.38
N GLN A 112 -11.56 -9.93 -9.63
CA GLN A 112 -11.10 -8.66 -10.18
C GLN A 112 -10.24 -7.85 -9.18
N SER A 113 -10.52 -7.97 -7.88
CA SER A 113 -9.87 -7.16 -6.84
C SER A 113 -8.56 -7.77 -6.30
N PHE A 114 -8.43 -9.10 -6.32
CA PHE A 114 -7.32 -9.82 -5.65
C PHE A 114 -6.47 -10.72 -6.55
N SER A 115 -6.83 -10.92 -7.83
CA SER A 115 -6.01 -11.68 -8.79
C SER A 115 -4.59 -11.10 -8.98
N GLY A 116 -4.37 -9.83 -8.64
CA GLY A 116 -3.04 -9.19 -8.65
C GLY A 116 -2.18 -9.40 -7.41
N LEU A 117 -2.65 -10.12 -6.38
CA LEU A 117 -1.90 -10.41 -5.14
C LEU A 117 -1.43 -11.87 -5.04
N GLN A 118 -1.76 -12.69 -6.03
CA GLN A 118 -1.37 -14.08 -6.08
C GLN A 118 0.07 -14.18 -6.59
N SER A 119 1.03 -14.31 -5.67
CA SER A 119 2.32 -14.91 -6.01
C SER A 119 2.09 -16.38 -6.44
N PRO A 120 2.89 -16.91 -7.38
CA PRO A 120 2.74 -18.29 -7.84
C PRO A 120 3.27 -19.21 -6.73
N THR A 121 2.39 -19.70 -5.87
CA THR A 121 2.74 -20.82 -5.01
C THR A 121 2.74 -22.09 -5.82
N LEU A 122 3.90 -22.74 -5.81
CA LEU A 122 4.10 -24.18 -5.85
C LEU A 122 3.39 -24.93 -6.99
N ASN A 123 4.17 -25.40 -7.95
CA ASN A 123 3.82 -26.62 -8.66
C ASN A 123 3.88 -27.79 -7.66
N PRO A 124 2.81 -28.58 -7.49
CA PRO A 124 2.92 -29.95 -7.05
C PRO A 124 2.98 -30.86 -8.29
N LEU A 125 3.93 -31.81 -8.23
CA LEU A 125 4.26 -32.89 -9.18
C LEU A 125 5.12 -32.48 -10.38
#